data_AF-A0A1Y1LNL2-F1
#
_entry.id   AF-A0A1Y1LNL2-F1
#
_cell.length_a   1.000
_cell.length_b   1.000
_cell.length_c   1.000
_cell.angle_alpha   90.00
_cell.angle_beta   90.00
_cell.angle_gamma   90.00
#
_symmetry.space_group_name_H-M   'P 1'
#
loop_
_entity.id
_entity.type
_entity.pdbx_description
1 polymer ?
#
loop_
_entity_poly.entity_id
_entity_poly.type
_entity_poly.pdbx_seq_one_letter_code
_entity_poly.pdbx_strand_id
1 'polypeptide(L)'
;PVLESKRFLGHKVTIVSISSNPIVMDTEQPSTSQKRKINTKHIDPDTGAQIQNPKRPKVNLDPKIKIKVLKAIINGFTAVLTLFFPGEAEFQEAFINVTISSQITSILFALHNTQRQAANNQKTNAMQKTQSSDPKIHTNKQDRSINRKAAEDAWIKACRDQGLEYKTYSPQDASNWYGTAGPYIDFFRSYALRLGELRAGHSELPTKKGDDERTAVPLSRYGINGAHHVLLEGITYPPEVKSSMAQSVGPLTALLTMFQHKGIYRSKWENAVKRAFSHINCIDDIIEVTKGNHSAADLSPIISLLGDIALITTTRQATRMHLPLCMLAGIYRKIVLEEKGDEFLEFFSTSGPGGYYAYALASNFKWIMEGDFKEEVAGQVCFHGIFGTYKEDLGVLEQITDRSRWYKRSEIGSQFRKATNTGKAVTFLLPKLKYYSKLSAANQSGLLANTSSQISCIPCFSGKRLGSFSAAFFAYMSRRNVQQTGGKTIPQLISSLSSILQGLLSVLGESGGNLELGTTNWFSMETLDLNKPGTSTDFVARTSGRYFLGAD
;
A
#
# COMPACT_ATOMS: atom_id res chain seq x y z
N PRO A 1 10.03 -48.27 -42.49
CA PRO A 1 11.02 -47.29 -42.97
C PRO A 1 11.51 -46.42 -41.80
N VAL A 2 12.74 -46.72 -41.39
CA VAL A 2 13.56 -46.14 -40.29
C VAL A 2 12.95 -46.20 -38.89
N LEU A 3 13.20 -47.35 -38.26
CA LEU A 3 13.38 -47.50 -36.82
C LEU A 3 14.59 -46.67 -36.37
N GLU A 4 14.51 -46.05 -35.19
CA GLU A 4 15.59 -46.23 -34.24
C GLU A 4 15.05 -46.35 -32.81
N SER A 5 15.35 -47.51 -32.24
CA SER A 5 15.07 -47.91 -30.88
C SER A 5 16.37 -47.82 -30.08
N LYS A 6 16.30 -47.37 -28.82
CA LYS A 6 17.22 -47.88 -27.79
C LYS A 6 16.41 -48.37 -26.60
N ARG A 7 16.48 -49.70 -26.39
CA ARG A 7 16.09 -50.42 -25.18
C ARG A 7 17.31 -50.51 -24.26
N PHE A 8 17.07 -50.58 -22.96
CA PHE A 8 17.80 -51.52 -22.10
C PHE A 8 16.90 -51.97 -20.94
N LEU A 9 16.89 -53.28 -20.70
CA LEU A 9 16.23 -54.05 -19.62
C LEU A 9 14.68 -54.03 -19.66
N GLY A 10 13.93 -54.98 -20.22
CA GLY A 10 14.18 -56.42 -20.32
C GLY A 10 13.03 -57.15 -19.62
N HIS A 11 11.86 -57.22 -20.26
CA HIS A 11 10.94 -58.38 -20.31
C HIS A 11 9.62 -57.99 -20.99
N LYS A 12 9.18 -58.85 -21.91
CA LYS A 12 7.92 -58.76 -22.65
C LYS A 12 7.09 -59.97 -22.21
N VAL A 13 5.93 -59.76 -21.61
CA VAL A 13 4.93 -60.82 -21.39
C VAL A 13 3.56 -60.28 -21.81
N THR A 14 2.85 -61.07 -22.60
CA THR A 14 1.56 -60.76 -23.23
C THR A 14 0.51 -61.74 -22.71
N ILE A 15 -0.52 -61.19 -22.04
CA ILE A 15 -1.97 -61.50 -22.00
C ILE A 15 -2.45 -62.88 -21.52
N VAL A 16 -3.35 -62.90 -20.52
CA VAL A 16 -4.70 -63.53 -20.60
C VAL A 16 -5.69 -62.76 -19.69
N SER A 17 -6.85 -62.38 -20.25
CA SER A 17 -8.01 -61.80 -19.56
C SER A 17 -8.93 -62.88 -18.99
N ILE A 18 -9.48 -62.70 -17.78
CA ILE A 18 -10.82 -63.19 -17.43
C ILE A 18 -11.48 -62.19 -16.46
N SER A 19 -12.75 -61.88 -16.74
CA SER A 19 -13.63 -60.90 -16.12
C SER A 19 -14.11 -61.28 -14.72
N SER A 20 -14.24 -60.26 -13.85
CA SER A 20 -15.38 -60.11 -12.93
C SER A 20 -15.27 -58.75 -12.21
N ASN A 21 -16.31 -57.91 -12.36
CA ASN A 21 -16.41 -56.58 -11.74
C ASN A 21 -16.35 -56.68 -10.20
N PRO A 22 -15.72 -55.69 -9.54
CA PRO A 22 -16.55 -54.68 -8.88
C PRO A 22 -15.99 -53.24 -8.92
N ILE A 23 -16.92 -52.29 -9.14
CA ILE A 23 -16.98 -50.92 -8.59
C ILE A 23 -15.68 -50.10 -8.71
N VAL A 24 -15.57 -49.37 -9.83
CA VAL A 24 -14.60 -48.27 -10.00
C VAL A 24 -15.13 -47.04 -9.26
N MET A 25 -14.40 -46.60 -8.23
CA MET A 25 -14.43 -45.21 -7.80
C MET A 25 -13.69 -44.39 -8.86
N ASP A 26 -14.43 -43.66 -9.69
CA ASP A 26 -13.84 -42.69 -10.62
C ASP A 26 -13.31 -41.49 -9.83
N THR A 27 -12.00 -41.55 -9.56
CA THR A 27 -11.16 -40.38 -9.40
C THR A 27 -10.91 -39.75 -10.78
N GLU A 28 -11.11 -38.44 -10.85
CA GLU A 28 -10.72 -37.53 -11.95
C GLU A 28 -11.61 -37.49 -13.20
N GLN A 29 -12.66 -36.67 -13.13
CA GLN A 29 -13.15 -35.96 -14.32
C GLN A 29 -12.58 -34.53 -14.37
N PRO A 30 -12.12 -34.05 -15.54
CA PRO A 30 -11.71 -32.67 -15.72
C PRO A 30 -12.94 -31.76 -15.65
N SER A 31 -13.02 -30.90 -14.63
CA SER A 31 -14.14 -29.97 -14.49
C SER A 31 -14.06 -28.86 -15.53
N THR A 32 -14.56 -29.09 -16.74
CA THR A 32 -15.01 -28.03 -17.66
C THR A 32 -16.37 -27.50 -17.21
N SER A 33 -16.48 -27.04 -15.96
CA SER A 33 -17.63 -26.23 -15.56
C SER A 33 -17.34 -24.79 -16.00
N GLN A 34 -17.93 -24.36 -17.12
CA GLN A 34 -18.23 -22.94 -17.30
C GLN A 34 -19.13 -22.52 -16.12
N LYS A 35 -18.53 -22.07 -15.02
CA LYS A 35 -19.28 -21.53 -13.89
C LYS A 35 -20.02 -20.29 -14.39
N ARG A 36 -21.33 -20.41 -14.63
CA ARG A 36 -22.22 -19.24 -14.65
C ARG A 36 -21.93 -18.48 -13.36
N LYS A 37 -21.38 -17.26 -13.48
CA LYS A 37 -21.25 -16.35 -12.36
C LYS A 37 -22.65 -15.97 -11.89
N ILE A 38 -23.20 -16.73 -10.95
CA ILE A 38 -24.36 -16.30 -10.19
C ILE A 38 -23.87 -15.18 -9.30
N ASN A 39 -24.14 -13.93 -9.68
CA ASN A 39 -23.91 -12.78 -8.82
C ASN A 39 -24.99 -12.77 -7.73
N THR A 40 -24.72 -13.45 -6.62
CA THR A 40 -25.59 -13.37 -5.43
C THR A 40 -25.54 -11.96 -4.87
N LYS A 41 -26.67 -11.25 -4.94
CA LYS A 41 -26.85 -9.96 -4.26
C LYS A 41 -27.23 -10.25 -2.80
N HIS A 42 -26.44 -9.78 -1.86
CA HIS A 42 -26.85 -9.75 -0.46
C HIS A 42 -27.79 -8.56 -0.28
N ILE A 43 -28.92 -8.75 0.40
CA ILE A 43 -29.94 -7.72 0.60
C ILE A 43 -30.13 -7.58 2.11
N ASP A 44 -30.21 -6.35 2.57
CA ASP A 44 -30.64 -6.00 3.92
C ASP A 44 -32.13 -6.32 4.03
N PRO A 45 -32.53 -7.22 4.94
CA PRO A 45 -33.92 -7.67 5.02
C PRO A 45 -34.89 -6.56 5.47
N ASP A 46 -34.40 -5.52 6.14
CA ASP A 46 -35.24 -4.45 6.71
C ASP A 46 -35.37 -3.28 5.75
N THR A 47 -34.30 -2.95 5.01
CA THR A 47 -34.28 -1.81 4.09
C THR A 47 -34.45 -2.20 2.62
N GLY A 48 -34.32 -3.49 2.29
CA GLY A 48 -34.25 -3.98 0.91
C GLY A 48 -32.99 -3.51 0.16
N ALA A 49 -32.08 -2.80 0.84
CA ALA A 49 -30.88 -2.27 0.23
C ALA A 49 -29.89 -3.40 -0.06
N GLN A 50 -29.21 -3.34 -1.20
CA GLN A 50 -28.15 -4.30 -1.49
C GLN A 50 -26.99 -4.10 -0.51
N ILE A 51 -26.72 -5.09 0.33
CA ILE A 51 -25.52 -5.14 1.17
C ILE A 51 -24.33 -5.34 0.24
N GLN A 52 -23.43 -4.37 0.24
CA GLN A 52 -22.21 -4.43 -0.55
C GLN A 52 -21.34 -5.57 -0.03
N ASN A 53 -21.03 -6.54 -0.89
CA ASN A 53 -20.10 -7.60 -0.54
C ASN A 53 -18.74 -6.95 -0.23
N PRO A 54 -18.12 -7.17 0.95
CA PRO A 54 -16.86 -6.49 1.35
C PRO A 54 -15.66 -6.86 0.47
N LYS A 55 -15.85 -7.71 -0.55
CA LYS A 55 -14.85 -7.98 -1.57
C LYS A 55 -14.59 -6.73 -2.41
N ARG A 56 -13.31 -6.36 -2.44
CA ARG A 56 -12.71 -5.28 -3.23
C ARG A 56 -13.34 -5.17 -4.62
N PRO A 57 -13.94 -4.04 -5.02
CA PRO A 57 -14.06 -3.73 -6.44
C PRO A 57 -12.64 -3.63 -6.98
N LYS A 58 -12.23 -4.60 -7.82
CA LYS A 58 -10.98 -4.48 -8.57
C LYS A 58 -11.15 -3.29 -9.51
N VAL A 59 -10.34 -2.26 -9.33
CA VAL A 59 -10.14 -1.25 -10.38
C VAL A 59 -9.41 -1.99 -11.50
N ASN A 60 -10.15 -2.42 -12.52
CA ASN A 60 -9.57 -2.94 -13.75
C ASN A 60 -9.17 -1.72 -14.58
N LEU A 61 -7.90 -1.32 -14.45
CA LEU A 61 -7.31 -0.34 -15.35
C LEU A 61 -7.17 -0.99 -16.73
N ASP A 62 -7.51 -0.26 -17.80
CA ASP A 62 -7.19 -0.68 -19.17
C ASP A 62 -5.66 -0.75 -19.32
N PRO A 63 -5.08 -1.93 -19.62
CA PRO A 63 -3.65 -2.09 -19.82
C PRO A 63 -3.07 -1.12 -20.85
N LYS A 64 -3.80 -0.82 -21.93
CA LYS A 64 -3.34 0.09 -22.99
C LYS A 64 -3.23 1.52 -22.49
N ILE A 65 -4.23 1.99 -21.74
CA ILE A 65 -4.21 3.35 -21.14
C ILE A 65 -3.09 3.43 -20.10
N LYS A 66 -2.90 2.39 -19.30
CA LYS A 66 -1.83 2.32 -18.31
C LYS A 66 -0.45 2.47 -18.95
N ILE A 67 -0.14 1.74 -20.03
CA ILE A 67 1.15 1.83 -20.72
C ILE A 67 1.38 3.26 -21.22
N LYS A 68 0.40 3.85 -21.91
CA LYS A 68 0.46 5.23 -22.40
C LYS A 68 0.72 6.24 -21.27
N VAL A 69 0.02 6.09 -20.15
CA VAL A 69 0.18 6.96 -18.98
C VAL A 69 1.59 6.84 -18.39
N LEU A 70 2.10 5.62 -18.20
CA LEU A 70 3.45 5.42 -17.66
C LEU A 70 4.53 5.96 -18.60
N LYS A 71 4.39 5.76 -19.92
CA LYS A 71 5.28 6.37 -20.92
C LYS A 71 5.26 7.89 -20.85
N ALA A 72 4.08 8.51 -20.77
CA ALA A 72 3.96 9.97 -20.66
C ALA A 72 4.63 10.49 -19.37
N ILE A 73 4.48 9.80 -18.24
CA ILE A 73 5.13 10.16 -16.98
C ILE A 73 6.66 10.05 -17.09
N ILE A 74 7.19 8.96 -17.65
CA ILE A 74 8.64 8.74 -17.82
C ILE A 74 9.25 9.76 -18.79
N ASN A 75 8.59 10.01 -19.92
CA ASN A 75 9.04 10.96 -20.93
C ASN A 75 8.95 12.39 -20.41
N GLY A 76 7.88 12.74 -19.70
CA GLY A 76 7.71 14.03 -19.05
C GLY A 76 8.77 14.28 -17.97
N PHE A 77 9.07 13.26 -17.15
CA PHE A 77 10.16 13.30 -16.17
C PHE A 77 11.49 13.61 -16.83
N THR A 78 11.82 12.87 -17.89
CA THR A 78 13.08 13.08 -18.60
C THR A 78 13.13 14.49 -19.20
N ALA A 79 12.10 14.91 -19.93
CA ALA A 79 12.08 16.19 -20.61
C ALA A 79 12.21 17.37 -19.63
N VAL A 80 11.49 17.32 -18.51
CA VAL A 80 11.59 18.37 -17.47
C VAL A 80 12.96 18.32 -16.78
N LEU A 81 13.53 17.14 -16.52
CA LEU A 81 14.87 17.02 -15.95
C LEU A 81 15.94 17.63 -16.87
N THR A 82 15.86 17.38 -18.18
CA THR A 82 16.77 17.97 -19.18
C THR A 82 16.74 19.50 -19.17
N LEU A 83 15.59 20.11 -18.89
CA LEU A 83 15.51 21.58 -18.77
C LEU A 83 16.31 22.11 -17.57
N PHE A 84 16.42 21.36 -16.47
CA PHE A 84 17.23 21.74 -15.30
C PHE A 84 18.72 21.41 -15.45
N PHE A 85 19.02 20.36 -16.23
CA PHE A 85 20.36 19.81 -16.43
C PHE A 85 20.59 19.53 -17.92
N PRO A 86 20.88 20.56 -18.74
CA PRO A 86 21.04 20.41 -20.18
C PRO A 86 22.39 19.78 -20.59
N GLY A 87 23.41 19.83 -19.71
CA GLY A 87 24.70 19.20 -19.94
C GLY A 87 24.64 17.69 -19.69
N GLU A 88 25.22 16.89 -20.59
CA GLU A 88 25.16 15.43 -20.54
C GLU A 88 25.63 14.85 -19.19
N ALA A 89 26.80 15.28 -18.70
CA ALA A 89 27.34 14.78 -17.44
C ALA A 89 26.44 15.11 -16.24
N GLU A 90 25.95 16.36 -16.15
CA GLU A 90 25.02 16.77 -15.09
C GLU A 90 23.69 16.02 -15.18
N PHE A 91 23.19 15.81 -16.40
CA PHE A 91 21.96 15.06 -16.63
C PHE A 91 22.08 13.62 -16.12
N GLN A 92 23.16 12.91 -16.46
CA GLN A 92 23.35 11.52 -16.03
C GLN A 92 23.40 11.39 -14.51
N GLU A 93 24.10 12.29 -13.82
CA GLU A 93 24.14 12.32 -12.36
C GLU A 93 22.75 12.63 -11.76
N ALA A 94 22.09 13.66 -12.27
CA ALA A 94 20.76 14.06 -11.82
C ALA A 94 19.69 12.99 -12.08
N PHE A 95 19.84 12.24 -13.17
CA PHE A 95 18.92 11.18 -13.58
C PHE A 95 18.89 10.01 -12.60
N ILE A 96 20.00 9.70 -11.93
CA ILE A 96 20.08 8.64 -10.90
C ILE A 96 19.93 9.18 -9.46
N ASN A 97 19.68 10.48 -9.29
CA ASN A 97 19.52 11.11 -7.98
C ASN A 97 18.07 11.09 -7.52
N VAL A 98 17.77 10.33 -6.45
CA VAL A 98 16.41 10.17 -5.90
C VAL A 98 15.89 11.44 -5.22
N THR A 99 16.78 12.30 -4.71
CA THR A 99 16.41 13.60 -4.12
C THR A 99 15.98 14.57 -5.21
N ILE A 100 16.71 14.63 -6.34
CA ILE A 100 16.32 15.43 -7.51
C ILE A 100 15.03 14.87 -8.11
N SER A 101 14.94 13.55 -8.28
CA SER A 101 13.76 12.90 -8.83
C SER A 101 12.48 13.21 -8.06
N SER A 102 12.57 13.28 -6.73
CA SER A 102 11.47 13.67 -5.84
C SER A 102 10.94 15.07 -6.12
N GLN A 103 11.83 16.03 -6.39
CA GLN A 103 11.49 17.41 -6.71
C GLN A 103 10.87 17.52 -8.11
N ILE A 104 11.47 16.88 -9.11
CA ILE A 104 10.93 16.83 -10.48
C ILE A 104 9.55 16.17 -10.51
N THR A 105 9.35 15.08 -9.77
CA THR A 105 8.05 14.40 -9.69
C THR A 105 6.97 15.31 -9.07
N SER A 106 7.35 16.14 -8.09
CA SER A 106 6.45 17.15 -7.52
C SER A 106 6.09 18.24 -8.53
N ILE A 107 7.02 18.64 -9.39
CA ILE A 107 6.77 19.56 -10.51
C ILE A 107 5.80 18.92 -11.50
N LEU A 108 6.02 17.67 -11.94
CA LEU A 108 5.11 16.95 -12.83
C LEU A 108 3.69 16.84 -12.26
N PHE A 109 3.58 16.58 -10.95
CA PHE A 109 2.28 16.56 -10.27
C PHE A 109 1.56 17.90 -10.37
N ALA A 110 2.27 19.01 -10.15
CA ALA A 110 1.70 20.35 -10.26
C ALA A 110 1.29 20.67 -11.71
N LEU A 111 2.12 20.31 -12.70
CA LEU A 111 1.82 20.47 -14.13
C LEU A 111 0.58 19.66 -14.51
N HIS A 112 0.52 18.37 -14.17
CA HIS A 112 -0.64 17.50 -14.44
C HIS A 112 -1.94 18.07 -13.86
N ASN A 113 -1.93 18.49 -12.59
CA ASN A 113 -3.12 19.04 -11.96
C ASN A 113 -3.55 20.38 -12.53
N THR A 114 -2.59 21.24 -12.88
CA THR A 114 -2.88 22.54 -13.53
C THR A 114 -3.61 22.29 -14.86
N GLN A 115 -3.06 21.41 -15.71
CA GLN A 115 -3.65 21.09 -17.01
C GLN A 115 -5.02 20.40 -16.87
N ARG A 116 -5.16 19.45 -15.93
CA ARG A 116 -6.42 18.76 -15.65
C ARG A 116 -7.52 19.72 -15.14
N GLN A 117 -7.17 20.68 -14.29
CA GLN A 117 -8.14 21.67 -13.77
C GLN A 117 -8.53 22.67 -14.85
N ALA A 118 -7.57 23.16 -15.63
CA ALA A 118 -7.83 24.04 -16.78
C ALA A 118 -8.78 23.36 -17.78
N ALA A 119 -8.55 22.09 -18.11
CA ALA A 119 -9.41 21.30 -19.00
C ALA A 119 -10.83 21.04 -18.45
N ASN A 120 -11.06 21.25 -17.16
CA ASN A 120 -12.38 21.13 -16.52
C ASN A 120 -12.98 22.49 -16.15
N ASN A 121 -12.42 23.59 -16.65
CA ASN A 121 -12.81 24.97 -16.32
C ASN A 121 -12.83 25.27 -14.80
N GLN A 122 -12.02 24.55 -14.02
CA GLN A 122 -11.92 24.76 -12.57
C GLN A 122 -10.84 25.81 -12.28
N LYS A 123 -11.25 26.93 -11.66
CA LYS A 123 -10.31 27.92 -11.12
C LYS A 123 -10.16 27.71 -9.62
N THR A 124 -9.04 27.14 -9.18
CA THR A 124 -8.72 26.99 -7.76
C THR A 124 -7.63 27.97 -7.32
N ASN A 125 -7.65 28.39 -6.06
CA ASN A 125 -6.61 29.25 -5.50
C ASN A 125 -5.21 28.62 -5.60
N ALA A 126 -5.11 27.28 -5.51
CA ALA A 126 -3.88 26.54 -5.71
C ALA A 126 -3.35 26.70 -7.14
N MET A 127 -4.22 26.58 -8.15
CA MET A 127 -3.88 26.79 -9.55
C MET A 127 -3.32 28.20 -9.79
N GLN A 128 -3.96 29.23 -9.24
CA GLN A 128 -3.51 30.63 -9.36
C GLN A 128 -2.12 30.86 -8.73
N LYS A 129 -1.85 30.26 -7.57
CA LYS A 129 -0.53 30.32 -6.91
C LYS A 129 0.56 29.60 -7.71
N THR A 130 0.25 28.44 -8.32
CA THR A 130 1.23 27.68 -9.11
C THR A 130 1.43 28.18 -10.54
N GLN A 131 0.49 28.95 -11.10
CA GLN A 131 0.60 29.52 -12.45
C GLN A 131 1.53 30.73 -12.53
N SER A 132 1.80 31.40 -11.41
CA SER A 132 2.57 32.65 -11.35
C SER A 132 4.06 32.46 -11.03
N SER A 133 4.50 31.23 -10.71
CA SER A 133 5.88 30.95 -10.30
C SER A 133 6.57 29.93 -11.20
N ASP A 134 7.80 30.24 -11.59
CA ASP A 134 8.69 29.29 -12.26
C ASP A 134 9.00 28.07 -11.36
N PRO A 135 9.03 26.84 -11.91
CA PRO A 135 9.45 25.66 -11.18
C PRO A 135 10.89 25.78 -10.70
N LYS A 136 11.11 25.47 -9.43
CA LYS A 136 12.43 25.50 -8.78
C LYS A 136 12.75 24.16 -8.14
N ILE A 137 14.03 23.80 -8.17
CA ILE A 137 14.60 22.71 -7.37
C ILE A 137 15.77 23.26 -6.55
N HIS A 138 15.98 22.68 -5.38
CA HIS A 138 17.10 22.98 -4.50
C HIS A 138 18.00 21.75 -4.40
N THR A 139 19.24 21.87 -4.84
CA THR A 139 20.23 20.77 -4.85
C THR A 139 21.59 21.33 -4.45
N ASN A 140 22.34 20.63 -3.60
CA ASN A 140 23.68 21.05 -3.18
C ASN A 140 23.75 22.52 -2.71
N LYS A 141 22.73 23.01 -1.99
CA LYS A 141 22.60 24.42 -1.54
C LYS A 141 22.48 25.46 -2.67
N GLN A 142 22.15 25.03 -3.88
CA GLN A 142 21.90 25.90 -5.02
C GLN A 142 20.44 25.77 -5.46
N ASP A 143 19.82 26.91 -5.75
CA ASP A 143 18.51 26.95 -6.39
C ASP A 143 18.69 26.93 -7.91
N ARG A 144 18.04 25.98 -8.58
CA ARG A 144 17.87 26.00 -10.04
C ARG A 144 16.41 26.30 -10.35
N SER A 145 16.17 27.12 -11.37
CA SER A 145 14.84 27.49 -11.83
C SER A 145 14.75 27.31 -13.34
N ILE A 146 13.60 26.85 -13.84
CA ILE A 146 13.33 26.78 -15.28
C ILE A 146 12.09 27.60 -15.61
N ASN A 147 11.97 28.01 -16.87
CA ASN A 147 10.78 28.69 -17.34
C ASN A 147 9.55 27.77 -17.26
N ARG A 148 8.47 28.26 -16.63
CA ARG A 148 7.21 27.51 -16.45
C ARG A 148 6.61 27.03 -17.77
N LYS A 149 6.58 27.89 -18.79
CA LYS A 149 5.97 27.58 -20.10
C LYS A 149 6.74 26.45 -20.79
N ALA A 150 8.07 26.47 -20.75
CA ALA A 150 8.90 25.39 -21.27
C ALA A 150 8.61 24.04 -20.56
N ALA A 151 8.44 24.06 -19.23
CA ALA A 151 8.08 22.86 -18.47
C ALA A 151 6.67 22.33 -18.82
N GLU A 152 5.70 23.24 -18.99
CA GLU A 152 4.35 22.89 -19.43
C GLU A 152 4.33 22.31 -20.84
N ASP A 153 5.06 22.91 -21.79
CA ASP A 153 5.15 22.44 -23.16
C ASP A 153 5.83 21.07 -23.24
N ALA A 154 6.90 20.84 -22.46
CA ALA A 154 7.55 19.55 -22.35
C ALA A 154 6.60 18.47 -21.82
N TRP A 155 5.82 18.78 -20.77
CA TRP A 155 4.85 17.85 -20.20
C TRP A 155 3.68 17.56 -21.15
N ILE A 156 3.08 18.59 -21.75
CA ILE A 156 1.97 18.45 -22.71
C ILE A 156 2.43 17.64 -23.91
N LYS A 157 3.63 17.90 -24.43
CA LYS A 157 4.20 17.14 -25.53
C LYS A 157 4.34 15.66 -25.15
N ALA A 158 4.90 15.35 -23.98
CA ALA A 158 5.03 13.97 -23.50
C ALA A 158 3.68 13.23 -23.39
N CYS A 159 2.61 13.92 -22.97
CA CYS A 159 1.26 13.34 -22.98
C CYS A 159 0.71 13.16 -24.41
N ARG A 160 0.85 14.18 -25.27
CA ARG A 160 0.35 14.17 -26.65
C ARG A 160 1.02 13.09 -27.49
N ASP A 161 2.31 12.86 -27.33
CA ASP A 161 3.06 11.81 -28.02
C ASP A 161 2.52 10.39 -27.70
N GLN A 162 1.75 10.24 -26.62
CA GLN A 162 1.06 8.99 -26.24
C GLN A 162 -0.44 8.99 -26.57
N GLY A 163 -0.94 10.04 -27.24
CA GLY A 163 -2.36 10.24 -27.52
C GLY A 163 -3.20 10.56 -26.28
N LEU A 164 -2.59 11.16 -25.24
CA LEU A 164 -3.27 11.57 -24.01
C LEU A 164 -3.53 13.08 -24.04
N GLU A 165 -4.74 13.45 -24.43
CA GLU A 165 -5.15 14.86 -24.50
C GLU A 165 -5.79 15.33 -23.20
N TYR A 166 -5.53 16.58 -22.83
CA TYR A 166 -6.27 17.22 -21.74
C TYR A 166 -7.56 17.81 -22.28
N LYS A 167 -8.70 17.26 -21.85
CA LYS A 167 -10.05 17.74 -22.13
C LYS A 167 -11.01 17.43 -20.98
N THR A 168 -12.22 17.96 -21.03
CA THR A 168 -13.31 17.55 -20.14
C THR A 168 -13.74 16.13 -20.49
N TYR A 169 -13.80 15.24 -19.50
CA TYR A 169 -14.27 13.87 -19.67
C TYR A 169 -15.58 13.63 -18.92
N SER A 170 -16.49 12.87 -19.52
CA SER A 170 -17.64 12.32 -18.83
C SER A 170 -17.21 11.15 -17.91
N PRO A 171 -17.95 10.83 -16.83
CA PRO A 171 -17.67 9.67 -15.98
C PRO A 171 -17.68 8.33 -16.74
N GLN A 172 -18.34 8.26 -17.91
CA GLN A 172 -18.47 7.07 -18.74
C GLN A 172 -17.43 6.99 -19.86
N ASP A 173 -16.59 8.02 -20.05
CA ASP A 173 -15.60 8.03 -21.11
C ASP A 173 -14.52 6.99 -20.87
N ALA A 174 -14.51 5.94 -21.70
CA ALA A 174 -13.47 4.91 -21.67
C ALA A 174 -12.05 5.47 -21.92
N SER A 175 -11.95 6.64 -22.58
CA SER A 175 -10.69 7.35 -22.82
C SER A 175 -10.24 8.25 -21.67
N ASN A 176 -10.99 8.32 -20.56
CA ASN A 176 -10.63 9.12 -19.40
C ASN A 176 -9.41 8.53 -18.68
N TRP A 177 -8.24 9.06 -19.03
CA TRP A 177 -6.97 8.60 -18.50
C TRP A 177 -6.60 9.23 -17.15
N TYR A 178 -7.30 10.28 -16.71
CA TYR A 178 -7.01 10.96 -15.44
C TYR A 178 -7.15 10.03 -14.23
N GLY A 179 -8.12 9.13 -14.26
CA GLY A 179 -8.32 8.10 -13.21
C GLY A 179 -7.19 7.07 -13.15
N THR A 180 -6.38 6.96 -14.20
CA THR A 180 -5.18 6.11 -14.25
C THR A 180 -3.94 6.92 -13.85
N ALA A 181 -3.75 8.11 -14.41
CA ALA A 181 -2.56 8.94 -14.17
C ALA A 181 -2.45 9.49 -12.75
N GLY A 182 -3.55 9.99 -12.18
CA GLY A 182 -3.55 10.57 -10.83
C GLY A 182 -2.91 9.64 -9.80
N PRO A 183 -3.41 8.41 -9.64
CA PRO A 183 -2.82 7.44 -8.70
C PRO A 183 -1.33 7.16 -8.94
N TYR A 184 -0.88 6.99 -10.20
CA TYR A 184 0.55 6.72 -10.46
C TYR A 184 1.44 7.91 -10.10
N ILE A 185 1.07 9.13 -10.53
CA ILE A 185 1.83 10.33 -10.20
C ILE A 185 1.86 10.53 -8.68
N ASP A 186 0.74 10.29 -7.99
CA ASP A 186 0.68 10.36 -6.53
C ASP A 186 1.55 9.30 -5.85
N PHE A 187 1.60 8.06 -6.35
CA PHE A 187 2.50 7.03 -5.80
C PHE A 187 3.98 7.41 -5.97
N PHE A 188 4.37 7.95 -7.14
CA PHE A 188 5.74 8.41 -7.36
C PHE A 188 6.09 9.62 -6.46
N ARG A 189 5.18 10.59 -6.36
CA ARG A 189 5.35 11.77 -5.48
C ARG A 189 5.40 11.37 -4.00
N SER A 190 4.63 10.36 -3.62
CA SER A 190 4.50 9.92 -2.23
C SER A 190 5.76 9.28 -1.65
N TYR A 191 6.76 8.92 -2.48
CA TYR A 191 8.08 8.54 -1.98
C TYR A 191 8.68 9.68 -1.13
N ALA A 192 8.72 10.89 -1.70
CA ALA A 192 9.29 12.06 -1.05
C ALA A 192 8.49 12.48 0.19
N LEU A 193 7.15 12.39 0.10
CA LEU A 193 6.26 12.70 1.21
C LEU A 193 6.44 11.72 2.36
N ARG A 194 6.56 10.42 2.05
CA ARG A 194 6.84 9.38 3.06
C ARG A 194 8.17 9.62 3.74
N LEU A 195 9.23 9.93 2.99
CA LEU A 195 10.53 10.26 3.59
C LEU A 195 10.46 11.51 4.48
N GLY A 196 9.77 12.56 4.03
CA GLY A 196 9.56 13.78 4.82
C GLY A 196 8.82 13.51 6.13
N GLU A 197 7.81 12.64 6.08
CA GLU A 197 7.04 12.20 7.24
C GLU A 197 7.89 11.37 8.21
N LEU A 198 8.66 10.40 7.71
CA LEU A 198 9.57 9.60 8.55
C LEU A 198 10.65 10.44 9.23
N ARG A 199 11.12 11.47 8.52
CA ARG A 199 12.06 12.44 9.07
C ARG A 199 11.44 13.28 10.16
N ALA A 200 10.29 13.89 9.91
CA ALA A 200 9.63 14.78 10.86
C ALA A 200 9.05 14.02 12.06
N GLY A 201 8.58 12.79 11.85
CA GLY A 201 7.78 12.04 12.79
C GLY A 201 6.28 12.23 12.57
N HIS A 202 5.48 11.46 13.31
CA HIS A 202 4.02 11.39 13.16
C HIS A 202 3.26 12.04 14.32
N SER A 203 3.92 12.85 15.16
CA SER A 203 3.34 13.34 16.42
C SER A 203 2.33 14.48 16.27
N GLU A 204 2.20 15.06 15.08
CA GLU A 204 1.43 16.27 14.85
C GLU A 204 0.60 16.22 13.56
N LEU A 205 -0.59 16.82 13.63
CA LEU A 205 -1.48 17.03 12.49
C LEU A 205 -1.38 18.48 12.01
N PRO A 206 -0.87 18.74 10.79
CA PRO A 206 -0.78 20.10 10.26
C PRO A 206 -2.17 20.71 10.02
N THR A 207 -2.42 21.94 10.47
CA THR A 207 -3.73 22.62 10.34
C THR A 207 -3.70 23.81 9.38
N LYS A 208 -2.66 24.65 9.42
CA LYS A 208 -2.41 25.70 8.44
C LYS A 208 -0.91 25.87 8.22
N LYS A 209 -0.55 26.11 6.96
CA LYS A 209 0.78 26.61 6.58
C LYS A 209 0.61 28.11 6.29
N GLY A 210 0.95 28.95 7.28
CA GLY A 210 1.14 30.38 7.05
C GLY A 210 2.46 30.62 6.32
N ASP A 211 2.70 31.87 5.91
CA ASP A 211 3.93 32.23 5.20
C ASP A 211 5.18 32.05 6.10
N ASP A 212 5.06 32.27 7.43
CA ASP A 212 6.16 32.08 8.41
C ASP A 212 5.83 31.12 9.58
N GLU A 213 4.56 30.76 9.80
CA GLU A 213 4.17 29.86 10.91
C GLU A 213 3.46 28.60 10.42
N ARG A 214 3.94 27.44 10.86
CA ARG A 214 3.24 26.16 10.74
C ARG A 214 2.43 25.93 12.00
N THR A 215 1.11 26.00 11.89
CA THR A 215 0.23 25.56 12.99
C THR A 215 -0.02 24.06 12.85
N ALA A 216 0.15 23.34 13.95
CA ALA A 216 -0.11 21.91 14.02
C ALA A 216 -0.76 21.56 15.36
N VAL A 217 -1.59 20.52 15.36
CA VAL A 217 -2.24 20.00 16.56
C VAL A 217 -1.49 18.74 17.00
N PRO A 218 -1.00 18.68 18.25
CA PRO A 218 -0.40 17.47 18.79
C PRO A 218 -1.39 16.31 18.79
N LEU A 219 -0.99 15.15 18.29
CA LEU A 219 -1.86 13.98 18.22
C LEU A 219 -2.17 13.38 19.59
N SER A 220 -1.38 13.69 20.62
CA SER A 220 -1.68 13.35 22.02
C SER A 220 -3.04 13.89 22.49
N ARG A 221 -3.53 15.00 21.91
CA ARG A 221 -4.89 15.51 22.18
C ARG A 221 -6.00 14.57 21.72
N TYR A 222 -5.69 13.66 20.80
CA TYR A 222 -6.59 12.61 20.31
C TYR A 222 -6.29 11.24 20.95
N GLY A 223 -5.48 11.18 22.02
CA GLY A 223 -5.15 9.92 22.68
C GLY A 223 -4.13 9.06 21.93
N ILE A 224 -3.45 9.64 20.94
CA ILE A 224 -2.45 8.98 20.11
C ILE A 224 -1.06 9.23 20.70
N ASN A 225 -0.32 8.17 20.97
CA ASN A 225 1.04 8.21 21.50
C ASN A 225 2.04 7.63 20.48
N GLY A 226 3.31 7.50 20.89
CA GLY A 226 4.39 7.00 20.03
C GLY A 226 4.16 5.58 19.47
N ALA A 227 3.49 4.71 20.21
CA ALA A 227 3.20 3.34 19.75
C ALA A 227 2.24 3.34 18.56
N HIS A 228 1.34 4.32 18.48
CA HIS A 228 0.36 4.46 17.39
C HIS A 228 0.95 5.05 16.10
N HIS A 229 2.21 5.52 16.09
CA HIS A 229 2.80 6.18 14.92
C HIS A 229 2.82 5.32 13.65
N VAL A 230 2.90 3.99 13.80
CA VAL A 230 2.84 3.05 12.67
C VAL A 230 1.49 3.03 11.94
N LEU A 231 0.44 3.56 12.58
CA LEU A 231 -0.94 3.64 12.07
C LEU A 231 -1.25 4.99 11.41
N LEU A 232 -0.25 5.87 11.26
CA LEU A 232 -0.40 7.27 10.86
C LEU A 232 0.23 7.63 9.51
N GLU A 233 0.48 6.64 8.65
CA GLU A 233 1.00 6.89 7.31
C GLU A 233 0.17 7.97 6.59
N GLY A 234 0.82 8.97 6.04
CA GLY A 234 0.19 10.07 5.33
C GLY A 234 -0.48 11.14 6.18
N ILE A 235 -0.26 11.17 7.50
CA ILE A 235 -0.82 12.21 8.38
C ILE A 235 -0.36 13.63 7.98
N THR A 236 0.85 13.75 7.44
CA THR A 236 1.44 15.01 6.97
C THR A 236 1.28 15.27 5.48
N TYR A 237 0.69 14.32 4.73
CA TYR A 237 0.57 14.46 3.28
C TYR A 237 -0.38 15.63 2.93
N PRO A 238 -0.19 16.27 1.77
CA PRO A 238 -1.15 17.25 1.28
C PRO A 238 -2.55 16.64 1.06
N PRO A 239 -3.64 17.39 1.27
CA PRO A 239 -5.01 16.88 1.15
C PRO A 239 -5.31 16.20 -0.20
N GLU A 240 -4.75 16.72 -1.29
CA GLU A 240 -4.97 16.17 -2.63
C GLU A 240 -4.37 14.76 -2.79
N VAL A 241 -3.18 14.51 -2.22
CA VAL A 241 -2.54 13.19 -2.22
C VAL A 241 -3.27 12.23 -1.29
N LYS A 242 -3.60 12.69 -0.06
CA LYS A 242 -4.41 11.90 0.89
C LYS A 242 -5.71 11.42 0.23
N SER A 243 -6.40 12.33 -0.46
CA SER A 243 -7.64 12.03 -1.16
C SER A 243 -7.44 10.99 -2.26
N SER A 244 -6.45 11.16 -3.13
CA SER A 244 -6.15 10.18 -4.21
C SER A 244 -5.79 8.80 -3.67
N MET A 245 -5.17 8.75 -2.49
CA MET A 245 -4.65 7.53 -1.86
C MET A 245 -5.38 7.16 -0.57
N ALA A 246 -6.68 7.48 -0.44
CA ALA A 246 -7.43 7.33 0.80
C ALA A 246 -7.43 5.90 1.40
N GLN A 247 -7.20 4.88 0.58
CA GLN A 247 -7.10 3.48 1.03
C GLN A 247 -5.69 3.08 1.50
N SER A 248 -4.68 3.88 1.16
CA SER A 248 -3.26 3.61 1.41
C SER A 248 -2.68 4.48 2.53
N VAL A 249 -3.40 5.50 3.00
CA VAL A 249 -3.05 6.21 4.23
C VAL A 249 -3.34 5.35 5.46
N GLY A 250 -2.67 5.64 6.57
CA GLY A 250 -2.82 4.95 7.84
C GLY A 250 -4.27 4.97 8.35
N PRO A 251 -4.71 3.92 9.05
CA PRO A 251 -6.09 3.82 9.55
C PRO A 251 -6.46 4.96 10.50
N LEU A 252 -5.54 5.39 11.37
CA LEU A 252 -5.77 6.55 12.25
C LEU A 252 -5.70 7.87 11.47
N THR A 253 -4.87 7.96 10.42
CA THR A 253 -4.89 9.11 9.50
C THR A 253 -6.25 9.26 8.82
N ALA A 254 -6.83 8.16 8.32
CA ALA A 254 -8.15 8.17 7.69
C ALA A 254 -9.23 8.61 8.69
N LEU A 255 -9.17 8.12 9.93
CA LEU A 255 -10.10 8.46 11.01
C LEU A 255 -10.03 9.95 11.37
N LEU A 256 -8.82 10.48 11.61
CA LEU A 256 -8.63 11.90 11.90
C LEU A 256 -9.08 12.79 10.74
N THR A 257 -8.79 12.38 9.50
CA THR A 257 -9.19 13.15 8.31
C THR A 257 -10.71 13.14 8.14
N MET A 258 -11.40 12.03 8.48
CA MET A 258 -12.86 11.96 8.51
C MET A 258 -13.47 12.97 9.49
N PHE A 259 -12.89 13.12 10.68
CA PHE A 259 -13.37 14.07 11.68
C PHE A 259 -13.19 15.53 11.28
N GLN A 260 -12.17 15.84 10.48
CA GLN A 260 -11.90 17.20 10.01
C GLN A 260 -12.80 17.67 8.87
N HIS A 261 -13.47 16.76 8.15
CA HIS A 261 -14.22 17.08 6.94
C HIS A 261 -15.74 16.95 7.13
N LYS A 262 -16.49 17.67 6.30
CA LYS A 262 -17.96 17.62 6.19
C LYS A 262 -18.39 17.24 4.78
N GLY A 263 -19.64 16.82 4.60
CA GLY A 263 -20.25 16.53 3.29
C GLY A 263 -19.55 15.42 2.52
N ILE A 264 -19.45 15.56 1.18
CA ILE A 264 -18.94 14.54 0.25
C ILE A 264 -17.52 14.07 0.62
N TYR A 265 -16.67 14.97 1.09
CA TYR A 265 -15.31 14.61 1.50
C TYR A 265 -15.31 13.72 2.74
N ARG A 266 -16.23 13.94 3.68
CA ARG A 266 -16.40 13.07 4.85
C ARG A 266 -16.80 11.65 4.44
N SER A 267 -17.79 11.49 3.58
CA SER A 267 -18.27 10.17 3.13
C SER A 267 -17.17 9.32 2.48
N LYS A 268 -16.25 9.97 1.75
CA LYS A 268 -15.05 9.28 1.21
C LYS A 268 -14.17 8.70 2.32
N TRP A 269 -13.94 9.48 3.39
CA TRP A 269 -13.15 9.06 4.52
C TRP A 269 -13.87 8.05 5.42
N GLU A 270 -15.18 8.16 5.59
CA GLU A 270 -16.02 7.13 6.25
C GLU A 270 -15.82 5.78 5.57
N ASN A 271 -15.88 5.72 4.24
CA ASN A 271 -15.64 4.49 3.48
C ASN A 271 -14.21 3.94 3.65
N ALA A 272 -13.21 4.81 3.87
CA ALA A 272 -11.85 4.38 4.16
C ALA A 272 -11.73 3.81 5.58
N VAL A 273 -12.35 4.45 6.57
CA VAL A 273 -12.38 4.02 7.98
C VAL A 273 -13.11 2.69 8.12
N LYS A 274 -14.35 2.57 7.58
CA LYS A 274 -15.13 1.32 7.59
C LYS A 274 -14.33 0.15 7.01
N ARG A 275 -13.57 0.41 5.95
CA ARG A 275 -12.72 -0.59 5.33
C ARG A 275 -11.55 -0.98 6.22
N ALA A 276 -10.79 0.00 6.72
CA ALA A 276 -9.60 -0.25 7.52
C ALA A 276 -9.93 -1.06 8.79
N PHE A 277 -11.05 -0.73 9.44
CA PHE A 277 -11.53 -1.30 10.68
C PHE A 277 -12.72 -2.26 10.51
N SER A 278 -12.90 -2.86 9.33
CA SER A 278 -14.09 -3.69 9.03
C SER A 278 -14.27 -4.93 9.93
N HIS A 279 -13.28 -5.24 10.76
CA HIS A 279 -13.26 -6.36 11.70
C HIS A 279 -13.70 -5.93 13.11
N ILE A 280 -13.92 -4.63 13.33
CA ILE A 280 -14.46 -4.07 14.56
C ILE A 280 -15.96 -3.92 14.38
N ASN A 281 -16.74 -4.73 15.10
CA ASN A 281 -18.19 -4.87 14.88
C ASN A 281 -18.99 -3.57 15.10
N CYS A 282 -18.50 -2.66 15.96
CA CYS A 282 -19.15 -1.38 16.25
C CYS A 282 -18.57 -0.20 15.44
N ILE A 283 -17.84 -0.45 14.34
CA ILE A 283 -17.23 0.64 13.57
C ILE A 283 -18.25 1.61 12.97
N ASP A 284 -19.42 1.10 12.55
CA ASP A 284 -20.49 1.94 12.02
C ASP A 284 -21.09 2.85 13.10
N ASP A 285 -21.27 2.35 14.33
CA ASP A 285 -21.74 3.15 15.47
C ASP A 285 -20.73 4.23 15.85
N ILE A 286 -19.42 3.91 15.83
CA ILE A 286 -18.36 4.90 16.05
C ILE A 286 -18.43 6.01 14.99
N ILE A 287 -18.58 5.65 13.72
CA ILE A 287 -18.69 6.62 12.63
C ILE A 287 -19.93 7.51 12.82
N GLU A 288 -21.05 6.92 13.24
CA GLU A 288 -22.30 7.66 13.47
C GLU A 288 -22.16 8.65 14.62
N VAL A 289 -21.66 8.20 15.77
CA VAL A 289 -21.46 9.05 16.95
C VAL A 289 -20.54 10.24 16.63
N THR A 290 -19.53 10.04 15.78
CA THR A 290 -18.58 11.11 15.42
C THR A 290 -19.12 12.16 14.44
N LYS A 291 -20.39 12.06 14.00
CA LYS A 291 -21.05 13.11 13.19
C LYS A 291 -21.44 14.33 14.02
N GLY A 292 -21.52 14.20 15.35
CA GLY A 292 -21.77 15.31 16.27
C GLY A 292 -20.60 16.30 16.37
N ASN A 293 -20.86 17.46 17.00
CA ASN A 293 -19.81 18.42 17.35
C ASN A 293 -19.07 17.93 18.59
N HIS A 294 -18.08 17.06 18.40
CA HIS A 294 -17.24 16.54 19.48
C HIS A 294 -15.88 17.23 19.49
N SER A 295 -15.36 17.52 20.68
CA SER A 295 -13.99 17.97 20.86
C SER A 295 -13.01 16.81 20.63
N ALA A 296 -11.72 17.14 20.43
CA ALA A 296 -10.67 16.12 20.37
C ALA A 296 -10.61 15.28 21.67
N ALA A 297 -10.88 15.91 22.82
CA ALA A 297 -10.89 15.25 24.13
C ALA A 297 -12.02 14.23 24.24
N ASP A 298 -13.21 14.53 23.71
CA ASP A 298 -14.36 13.62 23.76
C ASP A 298 -14.11 12.33 22.98
N LEU A 299 -13.41 12.44 21.86
CA LEU A 299 -13.11 11.30 20.97
C LEU A 299 -11.81 10.57 21.34
N SER A 300 -10.95 11.18 22.15
CA SER A 300 -9.62 10.67 22.51
C SER A 300 -9.65 9.22 23.02
N PRO A 301 -10.53 8.83 23.97
CA PRO A 301 -10.57 7.45 24.46
C PRO A 301 -10.92 6.42 23.37
N ILE A 302 -11.87 6.77 22.48
CA ILE A 302 -12.27 5.89 21.36
C ILE A 302 -11.11 5.73 20.37
N ILE A 303 -10.45 6.83 20.01
CA ILE A 303 -9.32 6.81 19.07
C ILE A 303 -8.15 5.99 19.63
N SER A 304 -7.84 6.17 20.92
CA SER A 304 -6.78 5.44 21.60
C SER A 304 -7.04 3.93 21.60
N LEU A 305 -8.24 3.51 22.01
CA LEU A 305 -8.63 2.09 22.03
C LEU A 305 -8.66 1.47 20.63
N LEU A 306 -9.11 2.20 19.61
CA LEU A 306 -9.02 1.76 18.22
C LEU A 306 -7.57 1.57 17.76
N GLY A 307 -6.67 2.45 18.20
CA GLY A 307 -5.24 2.34 17.99
C GLY A 307 -4.66 1.08 18.62
N ASP A 308 -4.92 0.85 19.90
CA ASP A 308 -4.44 -0.31 20.65
C ASP A 308 -4.93 -1.63 20.02
N ILE A 309 -6.22 -1.71 19.68
CA ILE A 309 -6.80 -2.87 18.98
C ILE A 309 -6.09 -3.10 17.65
N ALA A 310 -5.89 -2.05 16.85
CA ALA A 310 -5.26 -2.14 15.53
C ALA A 310 -3.77 -2.54 15.59
N LEU A 311 -3.06 -2.27 16.68
CA LEU A 311 -1.69 -2.75 16.89
C LEU A 311 -1.65 -4.29 17.03
N ILE A 312 -2.69 -4.90 17.59
CA ILE A 312 -2.79 -6.37 17.77
C ILE A 312 -3.41 -7.02 16.53
N THR A 313 -4.57 -6.53 16.09
CA THR A 313 -5.34 -7.17 15.02
C THR A 313 -4.78 -6.85 13.64
N THR A 314 -3.90 -5.84 13.51
CA THR A 314 -3.55 -5.18 12.25
C THR A 314 -4.77 -4.52 11.59
N THR A 315 -4.60 -3.93 10.41
CA THR A 315 -5.72 -3.28 9.69
C THR A 315 -5.75 -3.65 8.22
N ARG A 316 -6.81 -3.24 7.54
CA ARG A 316 -6.96 -3.43 6.09
C ARG A 316 -6.41 -2.26 5.27
N GLN A 317 -5.43 -1.53 5.80
CA GLN A 317 -4.71 -0.49 5.05
C GLN A 317 -4.05 -1.12 3.81
N ALA A 318 -4.23 -0.51 2.63
CA ALA A 318 -3.58 -0.96 1.41
C ALA A 318 -2.15 -0.43 1.35
N THR A 319 -1.17 -1.27 1.68
CA THR A 319 0.24 -0.92 1.53
C THR A 319 0.63 -0.94 0.05
N ARG A 320 1.41 0.07 -0.36
CA ARG A 320 1.85 0.32 -1.73
C ARG A 320 3.31 0.74 -1.77
N MET A 321 3.99 0.27 -2.81
CA MET A 321 5.33 0.66 -3.18
C MET A 321 5.31 2.06 -3.83
N HIS A 322 6.12 2.96 -3.31
CA HIS A 322 6.36 4.32 -3.83
C HIS A 322 7.78 4.37 -4.40
N LEU A 323 7.96 3.81 -5.60
CA LEU A 323 9.27 3.78 -6.25
C LEU A 323 9.64 5.21 -6.71
N PRO A 324 10.87 5.73 -6.46
CA PRO A 324 11.34 6.95 -7.09
C PRO A 324 11.20 6.91 -8.61
N LEU A 325 10.74 8.00 -9.23
CA LEU A 325 10.45 8.00 -10.66
C LEU A 325 11.71 7.80 -11.51
N CYS A 326 12.87 8.28 -11.05
CA CYS A 326 14.16 8.01 -11.69
C CYS A 326 14.45 6.51 -11.83
N MET A 327 14.10 5.71 -10.82
CA MET A 327 14.34 4.26 -10.85
C MET A 327 13.51 3.61 -11.95
N LEU A 328 12.21 3.91 -12.00
CA LEU A 328 11.34 3.39 -13.06
C LEU A 328 11.81 3.87 -14.44
N ALA A 329 12.14 5.15 -14.59
CA ALA A 329 12.60 5.73 -15.85
C ALA A 329 13.92 5.10 -16.32
N GLY A 330 14.89 4.91 -15.43
CA GLY A 330 16.18 4.30 -15.75
C GLY A 330 16.08 2.83 -16.12
N ILE A 331 15.30 2.06 -15.34
CA ILE A 331 15.02 0.65 -15.67
C ILE A 331 14.31 0.56 -17.02
N TYR A 332 13.26 1.35 -17.22
CA TYR A 332 12.48 1.32 -18.47
C TYR A 332 13.36 1.62 -19.68
N ARG A 333 14.20 2.66 -19.62
CA ARG A 333 15.13 2.99 -20.71
C ARG A 333 16.08 1.83 -21.03
N LYS A 334 16.63 1.17 -20.01
CA LYS A 334 17.49 0.00 -20.23
C LYS A 334 16.72 -1.17 -20.85
N ILE A 335 15.53 -1.50 -20.33
CA ILE A 335 14.69 -2.59 -20.85
C ILE A 335 14.22 -2.32 -22.29
N VAL A 336 13.92 -1.06 -22.64
CA VAL A 336 13.56 -0.66 -24.01
C VAL A 336 14.72 -0.91 -24.97
N LEU A 337 15.97 -0.64 -24.54
CA LEU A 337 17.16 -1.00 -25.34
C LEU A 337 17.32 -2.52 -25.50
N GLU A 338 16.71 -3.32 -24.62
CA GLU A 338 16.69 -4.79 -24.65
C GLU A 338 15.38 -5.37 -25.26
N GLU A 339 14.61 -4.57 -26.00
CA GLU A 339 13.38 -4.94 -26.77
C GLU A 339 12.15 -5.42 -25.97
N LYS A 340 12.10 -5.28 -24.63
CA LYS A 340 10.95 -5.75 -23.81
C LYS A 340 10.01 -4.63 -23.31
N GLY A 341 10.18 -3.40 -23.80
CA GLY A 341 9.71 -2.17 -23.16
C GLY A 341 8.25 -2.14 -22.69
N ASP A 342 7.29 -2.44 -23.56
CA ASP A 342 5.87 -2.23 -23.25
C ASP A 342 5.28 -3.29 -22.32
N GLU A 343 5.75 -4.53 -22.44
CA GLU A 343 5.36 -5.65 -21.58
C GLU A 343 5.74 -5.36 -20.12
N PHE A 344 6.90 -4.74 -19.90
CA PHE A 344 7.32 -4.30 -18.57
C PHE A 344 6.35 -3.30 -17.94
N LEU A 345 5.90 -2.30 -18.69
CA LEU A 345 4.94 -1.31 -18.18
C LEU A 345 3.55 -1.91 -17.98
N GLU A 346 3.16 -2.87 -18.82
CA GLU A 346 1.92 -3.63 -18.65
C GLU A 346 1.93 -4.42 -17.34
N PHE A 347 3.05 -5.04 -16.98
CA PHE A 347 3.19 -5.85 -15.77
C PHE A 347 3.43 -5.02 -14.49
N PHE A 348 4.04 -3.84 -14.61
CA PHE A 348 4.41 -3.00 -13.47
C PHE A 348 3.23 -2.77 -12.50
N SER A 349 3.44 -2.96 -11.19
CA SER A 349 2.39 -2.72 -10.20
C SER A 349 2.97 -2.20 -8.90
N THR A 350 2.17 -1.48 -8.12
CA THR A 350 2.63 -0.89 -6.85
C THR A 350 2.41 -1.80 -5.65
N SER A 351 2.04 -3.07 -5.83
CA SER A 351 1.87 -4.03 -4.72
C SER A 351 1.97 -5.50 -5.08
N GLY A 352 2.24 -5.80 -6.34
CA GLY A 352 2.31 -7.17 -6.86
C GLY A 352 3.69 -7.47 -7.45
N PRO A 353 3.84 -8.64 -8.08
CA PRO A 353 5.12 -9.12 -8.61
C PRO A 353 5.84 -8.13 -9.51
N GLY A 354 5.12 -7.39 -10.38
CA GLY A 354 5.75 -6.41 -11.26
C GLY A 354 6.44 -5.24 -10.55
N GLY A 355 6.01 -4.89 -9.34
CA GLY A 355 6.71 -3.92 -8.52
C GLY A 355 8.03 -4.47 -7.97
N TYR A 356 8.00 -5.72 -7.51
CA TYR A 356 9.19 -6.42 -7.02
C TYR A 356 10.19 -6.72 -8.14
N TYR A 357 9.71 -7.01 -9.35
CA TYR A 357 10.57 -7.18 -10.53
C TYR A 357 11.28 -5.87 -10.88
N ALA A 358 10.54 -4.76 -10.92
CA ALA A 358 11.14 -3.44 -11.09
C ALA A 358 12.15 -3.12 -9.98
N TYR A 359 11.83 -3.43 -8.72
CA TYR A 359 12.74 -3.23 -7.60
C TYR A 359 14.02 -4.08 -7.71
N ALA A 360 13.90 -5.35 -8.08
CA ALA A 360 15.02 -6.26 -8.29
C ALA A 360 15.99 -5.71 -9.34
N LEU A 361 15.46 -5.22 -10.46
CA LEU A 361 16.27 -4.54 -11.48
C LEU A 361 16.93 -3.29 -10.90
N ALA A 362 16.18 -2.43 -10.21
CA ALA A 362 16.71 -1.21 -9.58
C ALA A 362 17.86 -1.50 -8.61
N SER A 363 17.80 -2.63 -7.89
CA SER A 363 18.81 -3.01 -6.91
C SER A 363 20.17 -3.38 -7.50
N ASN A 364 20.26 -3.54 -8.82
CA ASN A 364 21.51 -3.77 -9.54
C ASN A 364 22.21 -2.48 -10.00
N PHE A 365 21.64 -1.30 -9.70
CA PHE A 365 22.20 0.00 -10.06
C PHE A 365 22.58 0.80 -8.82
N LYS A 366 23.58 1.68 -9.01
CA LYS A 366 23.93 2.71 -8.04
C LYS A 366 22.98 3.90 -8.18
N TRP A 367 22.56 4.44 -7.05
CA TRP A 367 21.68 5.60 -6.96
C TRP A 367 22.34 6.67 -6.11
N ILE A 368 21.90 7.92 -6.28
CA ILE A 368 22.40 9.05 -5.49
C ILE A 368 21.27 9.58 -4.61
N MET A 369 21.58 9.90 -3.36
CA MET A 369 20.71 10.63 -2.45
C MET A 369 21.49 11.79 -1.84
N GLU A 370 20.87 12.95 -1.79
CA GLU A 370 21.43 14.09 -1.06
C GLU A 370 21.19 13.91 0.45
N GLY A 371 22.25 14.04 1.24
CA GLY A 371 22.21 13.91 2.68
C GLY A 371 23.60 13.79 3.30
N ASP A 372 23.64 13.60 4.61
CA ASP A 372 24.87 13.32 5.35
C ASP A 372 24.80 11.89 5.90
N PHE A 373 24.57 10.94 5.00
CA PHE A 373 24.36 9.53 5.31
C PHE A 373 25.61 8.71 5.00
N LYS A 374 25.80 7.63 5.76
CA LYS A 374 26.57 6.49 5.27
C LYS A 374 25.81 5.81 4.13
N GLU A 375 26.53 5.15 3.23
CA GLU A 375 25.96 4.45 2.07
C GLU A 375 24.86 3.44 2.49
N GLU A 376 25.13 2.61 3.50
CA GLU A 376 24.17 1.63 3.97
C GLU A 376 22.91 2.29 4.55
N VAL A 377 23.05 3.42 5.24
CA VAL A 377 21.92 4.17 5.80
C VAL A 377 21.08 4.79 4.69
N ALA A 378 21.70 5.36 3.65
CA ALA A 378 20.98 5.90 2.50
C ALA A 378 20.14 4.82 1.80
N GLY A 379 20.72 3.64 1.58
CA GLY A 379 19.98 2.51 1.00
C GLY A 379 18.82 2.03 1.87
N GLN A 380 18.99 2.00 3.20
CA GLN A 380 17.90 1.64 4.13
C GLN A 380 16.78 2.69 4.14
N VAL A 381 17.13 3.98 4.22
CA VAL A 381 16.17 5.09 4.19
C VAL A 381 15.38 5.05 2.88
N CYS A 382 16.06 4.84 1.76
CA CYS A 382 15.41 4.67 0.47
C CYS A 382 14.46 3.46 0.46
N PHE A 383 14.85 2.33 1.05
CA PHE A 383 14.01 1.14 1.18
C PHE A 383 12.72 1.42 1.98
N HIS A 384 12.83 2.07 3.13
CA HIS A 384 11.66 2.49 3.92
C HIS A 384 10.77 3.48 3.16
N GLY A 385 11.36 4.41 2.40
CA GLY A 385 10.64 5.32 1.51
C GLY A 385 9.88 4.58 0.41
N ILE A 386 10.47 3.52 -0.17
CA ILE A 386 9.85 2.71 -1.23
C ILE A 386 8.71 1.85 -0.68
N PHE A 387 8.96 1.03 0.33
CA PHE A 387 8.00 0.02 0.77
C PHE A 387 7.11 0.45 1.94
N GLY A 388 7.46 1.52 2.66
CA GLY A 388 6.77 1.90 3.89
C GLY A 388 7.01 0.94 5.04
N THR A 389 8.16 0.26 5.07
CA THR A 389 8.52 -0.78 6.06
C THR A 389 9.01 -0.23 7.40
N TYR A 390 8.90 1.08 7.63
CA TYR A 390 9.15 1.66 8.96
C TYR A 390 8.16 1.18 10.03
N LYS A 391 7.03 0.61 9.59
CA LYS A 391 6.00 -0.03 10.40
C LYS A 391 6.16 -1.55 10.52
N GLU A 392 7.19 -2.12 9.88
CA GLU A 392 7.51 -3.54 9.93
C GLU A 392 8.56 -3.81 11.02
N ASP A 393 8.65 -5.06 11.45
CA ASP A 393 9.73 -5.54 12.30
C ASP A 393 11.06 -5.61 11.53
N LEU A 394 12.12 -5.03 12.10
CA LEU A 394 13.43 -4.99 11.48
C LEU A 394 14.05 -6.39 11.29
N GLY A 395 13.74 -7.34 12.18
CA GLY A 395 14.18 -8.73 12.07
C GLY A 395 13.56 -9.46 10.88
N VAL A 396 12.32 -9.10 10.49
CA VAL A 396 11.73 -9.58 9.23
C VAL A 396 12.55 -9.06 8.05
N LEU A 397 12.92 -7.77 8.07
CA LEU A 397 13.74 -7.16 7.01
C LEU A 397 15.14 -7.81 6.90
N GLU A 398 15.78 -8.13 8.03
CA GLU A 398 17.06 -8.86 8.08
C GLU A 398 16.97 -10.24 7.41
N GLN A 399 15.85 -10.94 7.61
CA GLN A 399 15.65 -12.27 7.04
C GLN A 399 15.33 -12.24 5.54
N ILE A 400 14.57 -11.25 5.06
CA ILE A 400 14.12 -11.21 3.65
C ILE A 400 15.05 -10.45 2.73
N THR A 401 16.05 -9.74 3.26
CA THR A 401 17.05 -8.99 2.47
C THR A 401 18.45 -9.55 2.62
N ASP A 402 19.37 -9.11 1.76
CA ASP A 402 20.81 -9.38 1.87
C ASP A 402 21.50 -8.64 3.03
N ARG A 403 20.77 -7.81 3.78
CA ARG A 403 21.31 -7.03 4.89
C ARG A 403 21.11 -7.72 6.23
N SER A 404 22.21 -7.95 6.94
CA SER A 404 22.20 -8.54 8.28
C SER A 404 21.87 -7.54 9.41
N ARG A 405 21.91 -6.23 9.13
CA ARG A 405 21.60 -5.19 10.13
C ARG A 405 20.72 -4.11 9.54
N TRP A 406 19.66 -3.78 10.29
CA TRP A 406 18.81 -2.61 10.06
C TRP A 406 18.88 -1.67 11.27
N TYR A 407 19.03 -0.37 11.00
CA TYR A 407 19.17 0.66 12.03
C TYR A 407 17.80 1.22 12.46
N LYS A 408 17.62 1.50 13.74
CA LYS A 408 16.50 2.29 14.24
C LYS A 408 16.64 3.75 13.84
N ARG A 409 15.53 4.50 13.88
CA ARG A 409 15.53 5.95 13.66
C ARG A 409 16.37 6.69 14.70
N SER A 410 16.45 6.21 15.95
CA SER A 410 17.32 6.76 17.00
C SER A 410 18.80 6.58 16.65
N GLU A 411 19.20 5.40 16.19
CA GLU A 411 20.57 5.06 15.79
C GLU A 411 21.07 5.91 14.61
N ILE A 412 20.20 6.23 13.65
CA ILE A 412 20.56 7.11 12.52
C ILE A 412 20.70 8.58 12.98
N GLY A 413 19.93 8.97 14.01
CA GLY A 413 20.10 10.25 14.70
C GLY A 413 19.87 11.48 13.83
N SER A 414 20.72 12.50 14.03
CA SER A 414 20.58 13.82 13.40
C SER A 414 20.76 13.81 11.88
N GLN A 415 21.47 12.82 11.34
CA GLN A 415 21.69 12.68 9.88
C GLN A 415 20.36 12.57 9.13
N PHE A 416 19.42 11.80 9.69
CA PHE A 416 18.10 11.64 9.08
C PHE A 416 17.17 12.82 9.33
N ARG A 417 17.31 13.51 10.48
CA ARG A 417 16.45 14.66 10.85
C ARG A 417 16.68 15.92 10.00
N LYS A 418 17.86 16.07 9.40
CA LYS A 418 18.21 17.21 8.54
C LYS A 418 17.53 17.14 7.17
N ALA A 419 17.34 18.30 6.54
CA ALA A 419 16.74 18.37 5.21
C ALA A 419 17.67 17.71 4.16
N THR A 420 17.17 16.73 3.42
CA THR A 420 17.95 15.94 2.45
C THR A 420 18.56 16.80 1.34
N ASN A 421 17.92 17.90 0.97
CA ASN A 421 18.37 18.83 -0.07
C ASN A 421 19.54 19.76 0.34
N THR A 422 20.06 19.61 1.56
CA THR A 422 21.14 20.48 2.10
C THR A 422 22.46 19.74 2.37
N GLY A 423 22.48 18.43 2.09
CA GLY A 423 23.62 17.54 2.35
C GLY A 423 24.54 17.32 1.14
N LYS A 424 25.52 16.41 1.29
CA LYS A 424 26.39 15.97 0.19
C LYS A 424 25.67 14.91 -0.65
N ALA A 425 26.05 14.75 -1.91
CA ALA A 425 25.62 13.60 -2.69
C ALA A 425 26.24 12.32 -2.12
N VAL A 426 25.40 11.33 -1.80
CA VAL A 426 25.82 10.01 -1.33
C VAL A 426 25.37 8.98 -2.35
N THR A 427 26.33 8.24 -2.90
CA THR A 427 26.07 7.10 -3.78
C THR A 427 25.75 5.88 -2.94
N PHE A 428 24.74 5.10 -3.32
CA PHE A 428 24.33 3.91 -2.59
C PHE A 428 23.73 2.80 -3.47
N LEU A 429 23.73 1.59 -2.92
CA LEU A 429 22.98 0.44 -3.43
C LEU A 429 21.73 0.18 -2.58
N LEU A 430 20.66 -0.24 -3.25
CA LEU A 430 19.45 -0.71 -2.58
C LEU A 430 19.69 -2.08 -1.93
N PRO A 431 19.09 -2.37 -0.76
CA PRO A 431 19.06 -3.73 -0.21
C PRO A 431 18.48 -4.71 -1.24
N LYS A 432 19.13 -5.85 -1.46
CA LYS A 432 18.56 -6.89 -2.35
C LYS A 432 17.59 -7.74 -1.56
N LEU A 433 16.44 -8.04 -2.16
CA LEU A 433 15.47 -8.97 -1.58
C LEU A 433 15.87 -10.41 -1.94
N LYS A 434 15.86 -11.30 -0.95
CA LYS A 434 15.95 -12.76 -1.11
C LYS A 434 14.56 -13.36 -1.30
N TYR A 435 13.60 -12.85 -0.52
CA TYR A 435 12.20 -13.25 -0.55
C TYR A 435 11.29 -12.03 -0.67
N TYR A 436 10.11 -12.23 -1.24
CA TYR A 436 9.05 -11.23 -1.20
C TYR A 436 7.69 -11.88 -0.98
N SER A 437 6.75 -11.10 -0.46
CA SER A 437 5.34 -11.45 -0.41
C SER A 437 4.51 -10.29 -0.94
N LYS A 438 3.22 -10.52 -1.21
CA LYS A 438 2.34 -9.45 -1.63
C LYS A 438 2.20 -8.42 -0.49
N LEU A 439 2.32 -7.13 -0.80
CA LEU A 439 2.13 -6.07 0.20
C LEU A 439 0.73 -6.16 0.85
N SER A 440 0.68 -5.99 2.18
CA SER A 440 -0.53 -6.11 2.97
C SER A 440 -1.65 -5.17 2.48
N ALA A 441 -2.86 -5.71 2.37
CA ALA A 441 -4.09 -4.97 2.05
C ALA A 441 -5.34 -5.57 2.72
N ALA A 442 -5.12 -6.50 3.64
CA ALA A 442 -6.14 -7.20 4.42
C ALA A 442 -5.66 -7.24 5.88
N ASN A 443 -6.55 -7.62 6.79
CA ASN A 443 -6.15 -7.93 8.15
C ASN A 443 -5.22 -9.17 8.08
N GLN A 444 -4.03 -9.07 8.68
CA GLN A 444 -3.00 -10.10 8.64
C GLN A 444 -3.05 -11.08 9.82
N SER A 445 -3.82 -10.81 10.88
CA SER A 445 -3.89 -11.66 12.07
C SER A 445 -4.97 -12.73 12.02
N GLY A 446 -6.01 -12.55 11.19
CA GLY A 446 -7.21 -13.38 11.23
C GLY A 446 -8.04 -13.24 12.52
N LEU A 447 -7.58 -12.45 13.50
CA LEU A 447 -8.31 -12.14 14.71
C LEU A 447 -9.54 -11.28 14.38
N LEU A 448 -10.62 -11.51 15.11
CA LEU A 448 -11.93 -10.90 14.87
C LEU A 448 -12.51 -11.18 13.46
N ALA A 449 -11.97 -12.18 12.74
CA ALA A 449 -12.58 -12.65 11.51
C ALA A 449 -13.83 -13.49 11.80
N ASN A 450 -14.91 -13.22 11.08
CA ASN A 450 -16.12 -14.04 11.12
C ASN A 450 -15.86 -15.36 10.39
N THR A 451 -15.48 -16.42 11.12
CA THR A 451 -15.42 -17.78 10.58
C THR A 451 -16.82 -18.37 10.59
N SER A 452 -17.41 -18.57 9.41
CA SER A 452 -18.71 -19.21 9.22
C SER A 452 -18.57 -20.73 9.15
N SER A 453 -17.93 -21.35 10.13
CA SER A 453 -17.85 -22.80 10.26
C SER A 453 -18.95 -23.31 11.18
N GLN A 454 -19.54 -24.46 10.85
CA GLN A 454 -20.44 -25.14 11.77
C GLN A 454 -19.63 -25.67 12.94
N ILE A 455 -19.87 -25.12 14.13
CA ILE A 455 -19.20 -25.49 15.39
C ILE A 455 -20.11 -26.23 16.36
N SER A 456 -21.39 -26.39 15.99
CA SER A 456 -22.40 -27.11 16.76
C SER A 456 -23.41 -27.73 15.80
N CYS A 457 -24.12 -28.76 16.25
CA CYS A 457 -25.23 -29.35 15.53
C CYS A 457 -26.51 -29.25 16.35
N ILE A 458 -27.65 -29.17 15.66
CA ILE A 458 -28.97 -29.30 16.28
C ILE A 458 -29.49 -30.71 15.94
N PRO A 459 -29.94 -31.51 16.93
CA PRO A 459 -30.48 -32.83 16.66
C PRO A 459 -31.70 -32.76 15.74
N CYS A 460 -31.62 -33.38 14.57
CA CYS A 460 -32.73 -33.55 13.64
C CYS A 460 -33.56 -34.82 13.94
N PHE A 461 -32.93 -35.83 14.55
CA PHE A 461 -33.58 -37.10 14.91
C PHE A 461 -33.70 -37.23 16.43
N SER A 462 -34.82 -37.76 16.92
CA SER A 462 -35.16 -37.88 18.35
C SER A 462 -34.40 -38.98 19.11
N GLY A 463 -33.49 -39.72 18.46
CA GLY A 463 -32.70 -40.77 19.09
C GLY A 463 -31.75 -40.25 20.18
N LYS A 464 -31.62 -41.02 21.27
CA LYS A 464 -30.68 -40.76 22.37
C LYS A 464 -29.24 -40.70 21.83
N ARG A 465 -28.48 -39.69 22.23
CA ARG A 465 -27.07 -39.48 21.85
C ARG A 465 -26.32 -38.70 22.92
N LEU A 466 -25.01 -38.85 22.94
CA LEU A 466 -24.10 -37.98 23.69
C LEU A 466 -23.59 -36.87 22.75
N GLY A 467 -23.63 -35.62 23.21
CA GLY A 467 -23.08 -34.48 22.49
C GLY A 467 -21.64 -34.21 22.93
N SER A 468 -20.76 -33.92 21.97
CA SER A 468 -19.42 -33.38 22.23
C SER A 468 -19.35 -31.95 21.71
N PHE A 469 -18.70 -31.07 22.46
CA PHE A 469 -18.42 -29.70 22.06
C PHE A 469 -16.92 -29.55 21.82
N SER A 470 -16.56 -28.99 20.68
CA SER A 470 -15.16 -28.76 20.33
C SER A 470 -14.59 -27.54 21.06
N ALA A 471 -13.26 -27.42 21.12
CA ALA A 471 -12.61 -26.20 21.59
C ALA A 471 -13.09 -24.95 20.81
N ALA A 472 -13.40 -25.09 19.52
CA ALA A 472 -13.95 -24.00 18.69
C ALA A 472 -15.34 -23.55 19.16
N PHE A 473 -16.17 -24.48 19.68
CA PHE A 473 -17.46 -24.14 20.28
C PHE A 473 -17.29 -23.31 21.55
N PHE A 474 -16.42 -23.74 22.47
CA PHE A 474 -16.15 -23.01 23.71
C PHE A 474 -15.51 -21.65 23.43
N ALA A 475 -14.60 -21.56 22.46
CA ALA A 475 -14.02 -20.30 22.01
C ALA A 475 -15.10 -19.35 21.46
N TYR A 476 -16.03 -19.85 20.64
CA TYR A 476 -17.16 -19.04 20.14
C TYR A 476 -18.07 -18.55 21.26
N MET A 477 -18.46 -19.43 22.19
CA MET A 477 -19.34 -19.07 23.31
C MET A 477 -18.69 -18.08 24.28
N SER A 478 -17.38 -18.23 24.53
CA SER A 478 -16.61 -17.31 25.37
C SER A 478 -16.43 -15.94 24.71
N ARG A 479 -16.27 -15.90 23.38
CA ARG A 479 -16.24 -14.65 22.59
C ARG A 479 -17.59 -13.91 22.58
N ARG A 480 -18.71 -14.61 22.76
CA ARG A 480 -20.06 -14.01 22.77
C ARG A 480 -20.33 -13.13 23.99
N ASN A 481 -19.66 -13.36 25.13
CA ASN A 481 -19.70 -12.44 26.27
C ASN A 481 -18.99 -11.10 25.99
N VAL A 482 -18.25 -10.99 24.87
CA VAL A 482 -17.56 -9.77 24.41
C VAL A 482 -18.28 -9.10 23.24
N GLN A 483 -19.14 -9.81 22.50
CA GLN A 483 -20.02 -9.22 21.48
C GLN A 483 -21.22 -8.52 22.13
N GLN A 484 -20.98 -7.45 22.90
CA GLN A 484 -22.03 -6.47 23.12
C GLN A 484 -22.39 -5.85 21.77
N THR A 485 -23.68 -5.92 21.43
CA THR A 485 -24.30 -5.07 20.41
C THR A 485 -23.90 -3.62 20.67
N GLY A 486 -23.41 -2.94 19.63
CA GLY A 486 -22.72 -1.66 19.74
C GLY A 486 -23.49 -0.63 20.56
N GLY A 487 -22.75 0.10 21.39
CA GLY A 487 -23.26 1.27 22.08
C GLY A 487 -23.58 2.40 21.11
N LYS A 488 -24.70 3.10 21.31
CA LYS A 488 -25.04 4.32 20.55
C LYS A 488 -24.46 5.60 21.17
N THR A 489 -23.74 5.47 22.29
CA THR A 489 -23.14 6.59 23.03
C THR A 489 -21.65 6.38 23.21
N ILE A 490 -20.89 7.47 23.38
CA ILE A 490 -19.45 7.44 23.61
C ILE A 490 -19.06 6.51 24.78
N PRO A 491 -19.67 6.59 25.98
CA PRO A 491 -19.30 5.71 27.09
C PRO A 491 -19.52 4.22 26.81
N GLN A 492 -20.63 3.88 26.14
CA GLN A 492 -20.92 2.50 25.77
C GLN A 492 -19.91 1.97 24.75
N LEU A 493 -19.56 2.77 23.73
CA LEU A 493 -18.54 2.41 22.74
C LEU A 493 -17.17 2.21 23.39
N ILE A 494 -16.78 3.06 24.34
CA ILE A 494 -15.55 2.88 25.13
C ILE A 494 -15.58 1.53 25.85
N SER A 495 -16.66 1.21 26.57
CA SER A 495 -16.81 -0.07 27.26
C SER A 495 -16.70 -1.26 26.30
N SER A 496 -17.34 -1.19 25.13
CA SER A 496 -17.25 -2.26 24.12
C SER A 496 -15.83 -2.43 23.57
N LEU A 497 -15.16 -1.33 23.22
CA LEU A 497 -13.79 -1.36 22.72
C LEU A 497 -12.80 -1.86 23.78
N SER A 498 -12.95 -1.44 25.05
CA SER A 498 -12.15 -1.96 26.16
C SER A 498 -12.34 -3.45 26.34
N SER A 499 -13.57 -3.96 26.23
CA SER A 499 -13.85 -5.40 26.30
C SER A 499 -13.18 -6.18 25.16
N ILE A 500 -13.24 -5.65 23.93
CA ILE A 500 -12.52 -6.21 22.78
C ILE A 500 -11.01 -6.27 23.05
N LEU A 501 -10.42 -5.17 23.52
CA LEU A 501 -8.99 -5.10 23.82
C LEU A 501 -8.58 -6.12 24.89
N GLN A 502 -9.34 -6.23 25.99
CA GLN A 502 -9.07 -7.21 27.04
C GLN A 502 -9.14 -8.66 26.52
N GLY A 503 -10.13 -8.96 25.68
CA GLY A 503 -10.21 -10.27 25.02
C GLY A 503 -9.01 -10.56 24.13
N LEU A 504 -8.52 -9.58 23.38
CA LEU A 504 -7.32 -9.71 22.55
C LEU A 504 -6.06 -9.92 23.40
N LEU A 505 -5.92 -9.20 24.50
CA LEU A 505 -4.80 -9.36 25.44
C LEU A 505 -4.79 -10.76 26.07
N SER A 506 -5.96 -11.31 26.43
CA SER A 506 -6.06 -12.69 26.92
C SER A 506 -5.58 -13.70 25.87
N VAL A 507 -6.02 -13.56 24.62
CA VAL A 507 -5.59 -14.44 23.51
C VAL A 507 -4.08 -14.36 23.29
N LEU A 508 -3.50 -13.16 23.32
CA LEU A 508 -2.05 -12.99 23.23
C LEU A 508 -1.31 -13.59 24.43
N GLY A 509 -1.87 -13.47 25.63
CA GLY A 509 -1.31 -14.08 26.84
C GLY A 509 -1.27 -15.62 26.74
N GLU A 510 -2.37 -16.23 26.28
CA GLU A 510 -2.49 -17.68 26.07
C GLU A 510 -1.51 -18.20 24.99
N SER A 511 -1.19 -17.38 23.99
CA SER A 511 -0.23 -17.73 22.93
C SER A 511 1.23 -17.40 23.29
N GLY A 512 1.51 -16.96 24.52
CA GLY A 512 2.84 -16.54 24.96
C GLY A 512 3.37 -15.32 24.20
N GLY A 513 2.47 -14.44 23.74
CA GLY A 513 2.79 -13.25 22.95
C GLY A 513 3.03 -13.51 21.46
N ASN A 514 2.87 -14.75 20.99
CA ASN A 514 3.10 -15.12 19.59
C ASN A 514 1.80 -15.09 18.81
N LEU A 515 1.83 -14.50 17.61
CA LEU A 515 0.69 -14.45 16.72
C LEU A 515 1.14 -14.80 15.31
N GLU A 516 0.44 -15.74 14.66
CA GLU A 516 0.66 -16.03 13.25
C GLU A 516 0.11 -14.86 12.42
N LEU A 517 0.98 -14.26 11.60
CA LEU A 517 0.65 -13.13 10.75
C LEU A 517 0.93 -13.46 9.30
N GLY A 518 0.00 -13.10 8.43
CA GLY A 518 0.14 -13.23 6.98
C GLY A 518 -1.08 -13.84 6.32
N THR A 519 -1.27 -13.54 5.03
CA THR A 519 -2.38 -14.05 4.22
C THR A 519 -1.92 -14.67 2.89
N THR A 520 -0.61 -14.65 2.64
CA THR A 520 0.01 -15.11 1.40
C THR A 520 1.38 -15.69 1.67
N ASN A 521 1.78 -16.68 0.89
CA ASN A 521 3.12 -17.28 0.95
C ASN A 521 4.22 -16.28 0.60
N TRP A 522 5.44 -16.62 1.00
CA TRP A 522 6.67 -16.00 0.54
C TRP A 522 7.12 -16.63 -0.77
N PHE A 523 7.67 -15.81 -1.66
CA PHE A 523 8.18 -16.19 -2.97
C PHE A 523 9.66 -15.88 -3.07
N SER A 524 10.42 -16.75 -3.75
CA SER A 524 11.83 -16.50 -4.05
C SER A 524 11.98 -15.37 -5.07
N MET A 525 12.89 -14.43 -4.79
CA MET A 525 13.26 -13.37 -5.73
C MET A 525 14.16 -13.90 -6.86
N GLU A 526 14.86 -15.03 -6.66
CA GLU A 526 15.76 -15.61 -7.65
C GLU A 526 15.00 -16.13 -8.89
N THR A 527 13.79 -16.66 -8.68
CA THR A 527 12.96 -17.20 -9.76
C THR A 527 11.86 -16.23 -10.22
N LEU A 528 11.87 -14.99 -9.72
CA LEU A 528 10.96 -13.93 -10.15
C LEU A 528 11.28 -13.53 -11.59
N ASP A 529 10.25 -13.43 -12.41
CA ASP A 529 10.37 -13.03 -13.81
C ASP A 529 9.20 -12.11 -14.20
N LEU A 530 9.32 -11.44 -15.34
CA LEU A 530 8.36 -10.46 -15.83
C LEU A 530 6.93 -11.00 -15.93
N ASN A 531 6.75 -12.31 -16.08
CA ASN A 531 5.43 -12.94 -16.18
C ASN A 531 5.16 -14.00 -15.11
N LYS A 532 6.05 -14.16 -14.11
CA LYS A 532 5.95 -15.21 -13.11
C LYS A 532 6.26 -14.67 -11.72
N PRO A 533 5.42 -14.91 -10.71
CA PRO A 533 5.63 -14.40 -9.35
C PRO A 533 6.80 -15.07 -8.59
N GLY A 534 7.68 -15.81 -9.26
CA GLY A 534 8.65 -16.66 -8.58
C GLY A 534 8.02 -17.89 -7.93
N THR A 535 8.88 -18.75 -7.40
CA THR A 535 8.53 -20.02 -6.77
C THR A 535 8.05 -19.74 -5.34
N SER A 536 6.87 -20.25 -4.99
CA SER A 536 6.39 -20.22 -3.60
C SER A 536 7.33 -21.02 -2.70
N THR A 537 7.52 -20.57 -1.47
CA THR A 537 8.44 -21.16 -0.49
C THR A 537 7.73 -21.44 0.83
N ASP A 538 8.28 -22.37 1.61
CA ASP A 538 7.84 -22.65 3.00
C ASP A 538 8.56 -21.75 4.02
N PHE A 539 9.28 -20.73 3.55
CA PHE A 539 9.94 -19.76 4.40
C PHE A 539 8.91 -18.98 5.23
N VAL A 540 9.19 -18.83 6.53
CA VAL A 540 8.39 -18.02 7.46
C VAL A 540 9.33 -17.06 8.17
N ALA A 541 9.14 -15.76 7.96
CA ALA A 541 9.89 -14.73 8.66
C ALA A 541 9.46 -14.64 10.13
N ARG A 542 10.42 -14.51 11.04
CA ARG A 542 10.15 -14.31 12.47
C ARG A 542 10.34 -12.84 12.86
N THR A 543 9.46 -12.31 13.69
CA THR A 543 9.64 -10.98 14.29
C THR A 543 10.73 -11.03 15.37
N SER A 544 11.41 -9.90 15.57
CA SER A 544 12.49 -9.73 16.55
C SER A 544 12.11 -8.80 17.72
N GLY A 545 11.00 -8.07 17.60
CA GLY A 545 10.65 -6.99 18.53
C GLY A 545 11.44 -5.70 18.30
N ARG A 546 12.28 -5.63 17.25
CA ARG A 546 13.04 -4.43 16.90
C ARG A 546 12.28 -3.62 15.86
N TYR A 547 11.96 -2.38 16.21
CA TYR A 547 11.15 -1.50 15.36
C TYR A 547 11.91 -0.25 14.95
N PHE A 548 11.74 0.20 13.71
CA PHE A 548 12.40 1.41 13.20
C PHE A 548 12.06 2.66 14.04
N LEU A 549 10.80 2.79 14.46
CA LEU A 549 10.32 3.89 15.32
C LEU A 549 10.37 3.55 16.81
N GLY A 550 10.89 2.38 17.19
CA GLY A 550 10.96 1.94 18.58
C GLY A 550 11.93 2.76 19.41
N ALA A 551 11.67 2.83 20.72
CA ALA A 551 12.66 3.31 21.68
C ALA A 551 13.80 2.28 21.83
N ASP A 552 14.90 2.72 22.44
CA ASP A 552 16.00 1.83 22.85
C ASP A 552 15.68 1.09 24.14
#